data_AF-A0A7S1BQJ8-F1
#
_entry.id   AF-A0A7S1BQJ8-F1
#
_cell.length_a   1.000
_cell.length_b   1.000
_cell.length_c   1.000
_cell.angle_alpha   90.00
_cell.angle_beta   90.00
_cell.angle_gamma   90.00
#
_symmetry.space_group_name_H-M   'P 1'
#
loop_
_entity.id
_entity.type
_entity.pdbx_description
1 polymer ?
#
loop_
_entity_poly.entity_id
_entity_poly.type
_entity_poly.pdbx_seq_one_letter_code
_entity_poly.pdbx_strand_id
1 'polypeptide(L)'
;MKVGILALQGAFHEHERMLQASSSSYSDVGGLETFFVRTPQELYHEGELLDGMVFPGGESTAMGLIGQTNGIWEALRTYVKSNRPVWGTCAGMVLLSDRVIGSTATIVGGQALIGGMDVTVCRNYFGSQVSSFEMDTPPPPPSDNMPVVENEDGTLKPFPGVFIRAPAMMQASKGLDVLGRVVATPCRQAAATLRELDERIASGVNVFKGSCVPVVDALERDEAGGCIGVKKGSMIENDVKCAEEKKSEDNSSISITLPGAAEDGAREVICAVRSGSLLCTAFHPELTGDLRWHVYYLDMVRESILGKK
;
A
#
# COMPACT_ATOMS: atom_id res chain seq x y z
N MET A 1 15.19 3.25 -18.08
CA MET A 1 14.19 2.96 -17.04
C MET A 1 13.43 4.25 -16.72
N LYS A 2 12.11 4.26 -16.90
CA LYS A 2 11.25 5.44 -16.69
C LYS A 2 10.37 5.24 -15.45
N VAL A 3 10.62 5.95 -14.34
CA VAL A 3 9.89 5.79 -13.07
C VAL A 3 9.03 7.02 -12.77
N GLY A 4 7.75 6.82 -12.48
CA GLY A 4 6.87 7.89 -12.03
C GLY A 4 6.79 8.02 -10.52
N ILE A 5 6.53 9.23 -10.04
CA ILE A 5 6.30 9.54 -8.63
C ILE A 5 4.98 10.33 -8.55
N LEU A 6 4.02 9.81 -7.79
CA LEU A 6 2.73 10.48 -7.61
C LEU A 6 2.93 11.80 -6.86
N ALA A 7 2.61 12.91 -7.51
CA ALA A 7 2.93 14.26 -7.06
C ALA A 7 1.67 15.11 -6.77
N LEU A 8 0.63 14.48 -6.23
CA LEU A 8 -0.60 15.19 -5.78
C LEU A 8 -0.36 15.94 -4.47
N GLN A 9 0.35 15.31 -3.54
CA GLN A 9 0.73 15.83 -2.23
C GLN A 9 1.86 14.94 -1.69
N GLY A 10 2.66 15.40 -0.73
CA GLY A 10 3.57 14.54 0.02
C GLY A 10 5.05 14.72 -0.34
N ALA A 11 5.87 13.76 0.08
CA ALA A 11 7.34 13.80 0.00
C ALA A 11 7.89 13.32 -1.35
N PHE A 12 7.32 13.80 -2.46
CA PHE A 12 7.70 13.34 -3.80
C PHE A 12 9.08 13.85 -4.26
N HIS A 13 9.53 15.00 -3.77
CA HIS A 13 10.87 15.52 -4.07
C HIS A 13 11.97 14.74 -3.34
N GLU A 14 11.70 14.32 -2.10
CA GLU A 14 12.60 13.50 -1.31
C GLU A 14 12.79 12.13 -1.98
N HIS A 15 11.70 11.50 -2.43
CA HIS A 15 11.75 10.28 -3.24
C HIS A 15 12.56 10.48 -4.54
N GLU A 16 12.29 11.54 -5.30
CA GLU A 16 13.06 11.85 -6.51
C GLU A 16 14.57 11.94 -6.22
N ARG A 17 14.94 12.67 -5.16
CA ARG A 17 16.35 12.83 -4.77
C ARG A 17 17.02 11.49 -4.45
N MET A 18 16.34 10.61 -3.72
CA MET A 18 16.89 9.30 -3.34
C MET A 18 17.00 8.35 -4.54
N LEU A 19 15.99 8.36 -5.42
CA LEU A 19 16.02 7.60 -6.67
C LEU A 19 17.18 8.06 -7.57
N GLN A 20 17.32 9.38 -7.76
CA GLN A 20 18.39 9.96 -8.56
C GLN A 20 19.79 9.69 -7.98
N ALA A 21 19.93 9.62 -6.67
CA ALA A 21 21.18 9.23 -6.01
C ALA A 21 21.61 7.78 -6.34
N SER A 22 20.68 6.93 -6.77
CA SER A 22 20.94 5.53 -7.15
C SER A 22 21.06 5.32 -8.66
N SER A 23 20.90 6.37 -9.47
CA SER A 23 20.75 6.29 -10.95
C SER A 23 21.94 5.67 -11.69
N SER A 24 23.17 5.86 -11.18
CA SER A 24 24.41 5.40 -11.83
C SER A 24 24.50 3.88 -11.97
N SER A 25 23.80 3.12 -11.13
CA SER A 25 23.83 1.66 -11.11
C SER A 25 23.00 1.00 -12.22
N TYR A 26 22.18 1.77 -12.95
CA TYR A 26 21.17 1.25 -13.89
C TYR A 26 21.47 1.57 -15.36
N SER A 27 22.75 1.71 -15.71
CA SER A 27 23.18 2.02 -17.08
C SER A 27 22.82 0.93 -18.11
N ASP A 28 22.71 -0.31 -17.66
CA ASP A 28 22.36 -1.49 -18.48
C ASP A 28 20.91 -1.47 -19.02
N VAL A 29 20.02 -0.73 -18.34
CA VAL A 29 18.63 -0.49 -18.78
C VAL A 29 18.40 0.95 -19.26
N GLY A 30 19.47 1.60 -19.74
CA GLY A 30 19.43 2.94 -20.34
C GLY A 30 19.40 4.10 -19.34
N GLY A 31 19.72 3.86 -18.07
CA GLY A 31 19.68 4.87 -17.01
C GLY A 31 18.29 5.05 -16.40
N LEU A 32 18.21 5.90 -15.37
CA LEU A 32 16.99 6.21 -14.62
C LEU A 32 16.50 7.61 -14.94
N GLU A 33 15.25 7.71 -15.39
CA GLU A 33 14.52 8.97 -15.56
C GLU A 33 13.29 8.97 -14.64
N THR A 34 13.08 10.09 -13.94
CA THR A 34 11.97 10.26 -13.00
C THR A 34 10.94 11.26 -13.53
N PHE A 35 9.65 10.95 -13.33
CA PHE A 35 8.55 11.79 -13.78
C PHE A 35 7.56 12.07 -12.65
N PHE A 36 7.14 13.32 -12.49
CA PHE A 36 6.05 13.64 -11.58
C PHE A 36 4.70 13.40 -12.24
N VAL A 37 3.87 12.57 -11.59
CA VAL A 37 2.55 12.19 -12.09
C VAL A 37 1.48 12.87 -11.26
N ARG A 38 0.68 13.74 -11.89
CA ARG A 38 -0.47 14.45 -11.32
C ARG A 38 -1.75 14.15 -12.10
N THR A 39 -1.61 13.77 -13.36
CA THR A 39 -2.68 13.54 -14.33
C THR A 39 -2.51 12.18 -15.03
N PRO A 40 -3.58 11.58 -15.57
CA PRO A 40 -3.51 10.31 -16.29
C PRO A 40 -2.50 10.30 -17.44
N GLN A 41 -2.33 11.43 -18.14
CA GLN A 41 -1.45 11.55 -19.29
C GLN A 41 0.03 11.40 -18.91
N GLU A 42 0.41 11.83 -17.71
CA GLU A 42 1.78 11.75 -17.20
C GLU A 42 2.19 10.32 -16.80
N LEU A 43 1.28 9.36 -16.81
CA LEU A 43 1.63 7.93 -16.70
C LEU A 43 2.30 7.40 -17.97
N TYR A 44 2.32 8.20 -19.04
CA TYR A 44 2.90 7.84 -20.33
C TYR A 44 4.03 8.81 -20.68
N HIS A 45 5.09 8.27 -21.26
CA HIS A 45 6.19 9.04 -21.84
C HIS A 45 6.50 8.50 -23.23
N GLU A 46 6.45 9.36 -24.24
CA GLU A 46 6.63 8.99 -25.66
C GLU A 46 5.66 7.88 -26.13
N GLY A 47 4.45 7.86 -25.57
CA GLY A 47 3.42 6.87 -25.89
C GLY A 47 3.57 5.54 -25.14
N GLU A 48 4.61 5.36 -24.34
CA GLU A 48 4.82 4.17 -23.52
C GLU A 48 4.47 4.42 -22.06
N LEU A 49 3.87 3.42 -21.41
CA LEU A 49 3.57 3.48 -19.98
C LEU A 49 4.86 3.42 -19.15
N LEU A 50 4.97 4.24 -18.10
CA LEU A 50 6.14 4.27 -17.20
C LEU A 50 6.45 2.88 -16.63
N ASP A 51 7.73 2.56 -16.41
CA ASP A 51 8.25 1.25 -15.96
C ASP A 51 7.94 0.91 -14.52
N GLY A 52 7.91 1.91 -13.64
CA GLY A 52 7.48 1.76 -12.25
C GLY A 52 6.84 3.03 -11.70
N MET A 53 6.13 2.92 -10.58
CA MET A 53 5.51 4.05 -9.88
C MET A 53 5.84 4.06 -8.38
N VAL A 54 6.10 5.25 -7.83
CA VAL A 54 6.19 5.47 -6.38
C VAL A 54 4.99 6.29 -5.91
N PHE A 55 4.29 5.80 -4.89
CA PHE A 55 3.27 6.53 -4.15
C PHE A 55 3.89 6.99 -2.84
N PRO A 56 4.24 8.28 -2.71
CA PRO A 56 5.03 8.77 -1.60
C PRO A 56 4.20 8.85 -0.31
N GLY A 57 4.92 9.06 0.80
CA GLY A 57 4.31 9.44 2.06
C GLY A 57 3.70 10.84 2.02
N GLY A 58 2.74 11.11 2.91
CA GLY A 58 1.99 12.35 2.91
C GLY A 58 0.70 12.25 3.73
N GLU A 59 -0.33 12.96 3.30
CA GLU A 59 -1.67 12.90 3.87
C GLU A 59 -2.63 12.27 2.86
N SER A 60 -2.97 11.00 3.10
CA SER A 60 -3.75 10.17 2.17
C SER A 60 -5.15 10.74 1.88
N THR A 61 -5.73 11.48 2.82
CA THR A 61 -7.07 12.10 2.65
C THR A 61 -7.02 13.25 1.64
N ALA A 62 -6.01 14.11 1.74
CA ALA A 62 -5.76 15.24 0.87
C ALA A 62 -5.42 14.76 -0.54
N MET A 63 -4.56 13.74 -0.65
CA MET A 63 -4.33 13.05 -1.94
C MET A 63 -5.67 12.63 -2.53
N GLY A 64 -6.48 11.86 -1.76
CA GLY A 64 -7.82 11.41 -2.12
C GLY A 64 -8.71 12.49 -2.72
N LEU A 65 -8.82 13.63 -2.03
CA LEU A 65 -9.58 14.81 -2.46
C LEU A 65 -9.04 15.43 -3.76
N ILE A 66 -7.72 15.63 -3.86
CA ILE A 66 -7.10 16.27 -5.02
C ILE A 66 -7.33 15.44 -6.29
N GLY A 67 -7.17 14.11 -6.20
CA GLY A 67 -7.30 13.21 -7.34
C GLY A 67 -8.73 12.99 -7.84
N GLN A 68 -9.77 13.42 -7.12
CA GLN A 68 -11.16 13.29 -7.56
C GLN A 68 -11.49 14.14 -8.81
N THR A 69 -10.68 15.15 -9.09
CA THR A 69 -11.00 16.18 -10.09
C THR A 69 -10.58 15.84 -11.52
N ASN A 70 -9.70 14.85 -11.73
CA ASN A 70 -9.01 14.67 -13.01
C ASN A 70 -8.92 13.21 -13.51
N GLY A 71 -9.59 12.26 -12.85
CA GLY A 71 -9.62 10.85 -13.26
C GLY A 71 -8.32 10.08 -13.01
N ILE A 72 -7.35 10.64 -12.27
CA ILE A 72 -6.07 9.97 -11.96
C ILE A 72 -6.27 8.63 -11.25
N TRP A 73 -7.27 8.51 -10.37
CA TRP A 73 -7.50 7.28 -9.60
C TRP A 73 -7.79 6.06 -10.47
N GLU A 74 -8.59 6.23 -11.51
CA GLU A 74 -8.91 5.12 -12.41
C GLU A 74 -7.71 4.72 -13.27
N ALA A 75 -6.93 5.71 -13.68
CA ALA A 75 -5.67 5.49 -14.39
C ALA A 75 -4.64 4.76 -13.52
N LEU A 76 -4.51 5.13 -12.24
CA LEU A 76 -3.62 4.47 -11.28
C LEU A 76 -4.08 3.04 -10.96
N ARG A 77 -5.39 2.81 -10.83
CA ARG A 77 -5.94 1.44 -10.66
C ARG A 77 -5.62 0.57 -11.86
N THR A 78 -5.74 1.13 -13.07
CA THR A 78 -5.35 0.43 -14.30
C THR A 78 -3.83 0.19 -14.35
N TYR A 79 -3.03 1.16 -13.91
CA TYR A 79 -1.57 1.03 -13.84
C TYR A 79 -1.14 -0.10 -12.89
N VAL A 80 -1.68 -0.15 -11.67
CA VAL A 80 -1.38 -1.21 -10.69
C VAL A 80 -1.74 -2.59 -11.27
N LYS A 81 -2.88 -2.70 -11.95
CA LYS A 81 -3.32 -3.94 -12.62
C LYS A 81 -2.43 -4.35 -13.81
N SER A 82 -1.60 -3.45 -14.34
CA SER A 82 -0.67 -3.76 -15.44
C SER A 82 0.57 -4.56 -15.00
N ASN A 83 0.63 -4.97 -13.73
CA ASN A 83 1.72 -5.75 -13.13
C ASN A 83 3.09 -5.06 -13.26
N ARG A 84 3.09 -3.73 -13.32
CA ARG A 84 4.31 -2.93 -13.23
C ARG A 84 4.70 -2.73 -11.77
N PRO A 85 6.00 -2.58 -11.47
CA PRO A 85 6.42 -2.32 -10.10
C PRO A 85 5.83 -1.04 -9.52
N VAL A 86 5.23 -1.14 -8.34
CA VAL A 86 4.66 0.00 -7.62
C VAL A 86 5.10 -0.05 -6.17
N TRP A 87 5.59 1.08 -5.66
CA TRP A 87 6.00 1.20 -4.27
C TRP A 87 5.20 2.26 -3.53
N GLY A 88 4.46 1.85 -2.49
CA GLY A 88 3.76 2.77 -1.59
C GLY A 88 4.49 2.95 -0.27
N THR A 89 4.83 4.18 0.09
CA THR A 89 5.38 4.52 1.42
C THR A 89 4.36 5.27 2.26
N CYS A 90 4.21 4.91 3.54
CA CYS A 90 3.28 5.55 4.49
C CYS A 90 1.86 5.76 3.89
N ALA A 91 1.50 6.98 3.50
CA ALA A 91 0.23 7.29 2.84
C ALA A 91 0.03 6.51 1.53
N GLY A 92 1.06 6.30 0.73
CA GLY A 92 1.00 5.50 -0.50
C GLY A 92 0.65 4.03 -0.23
N MET A 93 1.10 3.46 0.89
CA MET A 93 0.69 2.12 1.31
C MET A 93 -0.80 2.08 1.67
N VAL A 94 -1.34 3.14 2.29
CA VAL A 94 -2.79 3.24 2.53
C VAL A 94 -3.55 3.23 1.20
N LEU A 95 -3.06 3.94 0.17
CA LEU A 95 -3.69 3.93 -1.15
C LEU A 95 -3.66 2.53 -1.80
N LEU A 96 -2.58 1.77 -1.65
CA LEU A 96 -2.43 0.42 -2.24
C LEU A 96 -3.17 -0.68 -1.46
N SER A 97 -3.51 -0.45 -0.20
CA SER A 97 -4.18 -1.45 0.63
C SER A 97 -5.61 -1.72 0.17
N ASP A 98 -5.98 -3.00 0.16
CA ASP A 98 -7.36 -3.41 -0.11
C ASP A 98 -8.29 -3.05 1.05
N ARG A 99 -7.78 -2.98 2.29
CA ARG A 99 -8.61 -2.72 3.47
C ARG A 99 -7.98 -1.72 4.41
N VAL A 100 -8.79 -0.80 4.92
CA VAL A 100 -8.34 0.24 5.86
C VAL A 100 -9.25 0.33 7.09
N ILE A 101 -8.63 0.42 8.26
CA ILE A 101 -9.26 0.67 9.57
C ILE A 101 -8.97 2.11 10.00
N GLY A 102 -10.01 2.89 10.28
CA GLY A 102 -9.90 4.21 10.92
C GLY A 102 -10.67 5.33 10.21
N SER A 103 -11.11 6.32 10.99
CA SER A 103 -12.07 7.35 10.56
C SER A 103 -11.42 8.50 9.79
N THR A 104 -11.80 8.68 8.52
CA THR A 104 -11.99 10.03 7.98
C THR A 104 -13.18 10.00 7.02
N ALA A 105 -14.15 10.88 7.29
CA ALA A 105 -15.43 11.02 6.58
C ALA A 105 -15.31 11.38 5.08
N THR A 106 -14.10 11.54 4.57
CA THR A 106 -13.79 11.81 3.16
C THR A 106 -13.79 10.55 2.28
N ILE A 107 -13.97 9.38 2.89
CA ILE A 107 -14.03 8.08 2.21
C ILE A 107 -15.47 7.52 2.28
N VAL A 108 -16.46 8.37 2.03
CA VAL A 108 -17.85 7.94 1.82
C VAL A 108 -18.07 7.88 0.32
N GLY A 109 -18.20 6.67 -0.23
CA GLY A 109 -18.39 6.45 -1.68
C GLY A 109 -17.21 5.82 -2.43
N GLY A 110 -16.19 5.32 -1.73
CA GLY A 110 -15.22 4.39 -2.33
C GLY A 110 -14.37 4.94 -3.48
N GLN A 111 -13.54 5.96 -3.25
CA GLN A 111 -12.48 6.31 -4.21
C GLN A 111 -11.29 7.07 -3.61
N ALA A 112 -10.61 6.44 -2.65
CA ALA A 112 -9.22 6.80 -2.30
C ALA A 112 -8.31 5.57 -2.24
N LEU A 113 -8.86 4.36 -2.24
CA LEU A 113 -8.08 3.12 -2.34
C LEU A 113 -7.92 2.76 -3.82
N ILE A 114 -6.68 2.61 -4.23
CA ILE A 114 -6.27 2.04 -5.50
C ILE A 114 -6.39 0.51 -5.40
N GLY A 115 -6.03 -0.05 -4.24
CA GLY A 115 -6.01 -1.50 -4.01
C GLY A 115 -4.88 -2.20 -4.78
N GLY A 116 -4.87 -3.52 -4.70
CA GLY A 116 -3.87 -4.39 -5.31
C GLY A 116 -2.99 -5.11 -4.30
N MET A 117 -2.89 -4.58 -3.07
CA MET A 117 -2.21 -5.24 -1.96
C MET A 117 -3.25 -5.76 -0.96
N ASP A 118 -3.36 -7.09 -0.82
CA ASP A 118 -4.29 -7.76 0.09
C ASP A 118 -3.78 -7.70 1.54
N VAL A 119 -3.80 -6.48 2.09
CA VAL A 119 -3.44 -6.13 3.46
C VAL A 119 -4.53 -5.31 4.11
N THR A 120 -4.61 -5.43 5.44
CA THR A 120 -5.45 -4.57 6.27
C THR A 120 -4.58 -3.55 7.00
N VAL A 121 -4.80 -2.27 6.72
CA VAL A 121 -4.00 -1.16 7.25
C VAL A 121 -4.79 -0.37 8.29
N CYS A 122 -4.22 -0.16 9.48
CA CYS A 122 -4.73 0.79 10.46
C CYS A 122 -4.07 2.16 10.25
N ARG A 123 -4.87 3.19 9.96
CA ARG A 123 -4.36 4.56 9.75
C ARG A 123 -3.94 5.20 11.06
N ASN A 124 -2.89 6.02 11.00
CA ASN A 124 -2.36 6.75 12.16
C ASN A 124 -2.12 5.86 13.39
N TYR A 125 -1.75 4.60 13.17
CA TYR A 125 -1.53 3.62 14.23
C TYR A 125 -0.53 4.15 15.25
N PHE A 126 0.53 4.79 14.77
CA PHE A 126 1.64 5.31 15.57
C PHE A 126 1.41 6.72 16.17
N GLY A 127 0.25 7.37 15.94
CA GLY A 127 -0.15 8.60 16.65
C GLY A 127 -0.18 9.91 15.85
N SER A 128 -0.40 11.03 16.55
CA SER A 128 -0.50 12.40 16.00
C SER A 128 0.86 13.13 16.00
N GLN A 129 0.93 14.29 15.33
CA GLN A 129 2.13 15.03 14.88
C GLN A 129 3.30 15.28 15.86
N VAL A 130 3.22 14.91 17.15
CA VAL A 130 4.27 15.20 18.17
C VAL A 130 5.18 14.00 18.48
N SER A 131 5.18 12.97 17.64
CA SER A 131 6.04 11.79 17.84
C SER A 131 6.49 11.19 16.50
N SER A 132 7.11 11.99 15.63
CA SER A 132 8.02 11.40 14.65
C SER A 132 9.11 10.69 15.43
N PHE A 133 9.23 9.38 15.26
CA PHE A 133 10.30 8.62 15.88
C PHE A 133 11.02 7.81 14.82
N GLU A 134 12.27 7.50 15.14
CA GLU A 134 13.10 6.58 14.37
C GLU A 134 13.18 5.27 15.12
N MET A 135 13.05 4.18 14.39
CA MET A 135 13.17 2.83 14.93
C MET A 135 13.88 1.96 13.91
N ASP A 136 14.75 1.09 14.40
CA ASP A 136 15.39 0.06 13.59
C ASP A 136 14.35 -0.89 13.02
N THR A 137 14.29 -0.97 11.69
CA THR A 137 13.48 -1.92 10.94
C THR A 137 14.37 -2.94 10.24
N PRO A 138 13.83 -4.12 9.89
CA PRO A 138 14.56 -5.05 9.05
C PRO A 138 14.97 -4.40 7.72
N PRO A 139 16.22 -4.57 7.26
CA PRO A 139 16.64 -4.09 5.95
C PRO A 139 15.92 -4.86 4.84
N PRO A 140 15.83 -4.30 3.62
CA PRO A 140 15.31 -5.05 2.48
C PRO A 140 16.17 -6.29 2.18
N PRO A 141 15.60 -7.34 1.54
CA PRO A 141 16.39 -8.47 1.07
C PRO A 141 17.53 -8.02 0.15
N PRO A 142 18.72 -8.62 0.22
CA PRO A 142 19.83 -8.27 -0.66
C PRO A 142 19.43 -8.29 -2.14
N SER A 143 19.91 -7.29 -2.88
CA SER A 143 19.72 -7.15 -4.33
C SER A 143 21.01 -6.72 -5.00
N ASP A 144 21.13 -6.95 -6.31
CA ASP A 144 22.37 -6.82 -7.08
C ASP A 144 23.11 -5.49 -6.87
N ASN A 145 22.36 -4.39 -6.81
CA ASN A 145 22.91 -3.04 -6.73
C ASN A 145 22.92 -2.47 -5.31
N MET A 146 22.48 -3.25 -4.32
CA MET A 146 22.30 -2.77 -2.95
C MET A 146 23.64 -2.41 -2.30
N PRO A 147 23.76 -1.22 -1.67
CA PRO A 147 24.94 -0.93 -0.86
C PRO A 147 24.99 -1.90 0.32
N VAL A 148 26.10 -2.64 0.41
CA VAL A 148 26.35 -3.57 1.52
C VAL A 148 26.66 -2.73 2.76
N VAL A 149 25.74 -2.75 3.71
CA VAL A 149 25.89 -2.11 5.03
C VAL A 149 25.78 -3.21 6.07
N GLU A 150 26.92 -3.75 6.48
CA GLU A 150 27.05 -4.83 7.44
C GLU A 150 27.61 -4.32 8.78
N ASN A 151 27.21 -4.98 9.86
CA ASN A 151 27.84 -4.86 11.17
C ASN A 151 29.19 -5.60 11.18
N GLU A 152 29.99 -5.40 12.23
CA GLU A 152 31.30 -6.05 12.38
C GLU A 152 31.23 -7.60 12.40
N ASP A 153 30.06 -8.15 12.69
CA ASP A 153 29.77 -9.60 12.72
C ASP A 153 29.29 -10.16 11.36
N GLY A 154 29.24 -9.33 10.31
CA GLY A 154 28.76 -9.71 8.97
C GLY A 154 27.25 -9.79 8.83
N THR A 155 26.48 -9.36 9.85
CA THR A 155 25.02 -9.23 9.73
C THR A 155 24.63 -7.92 9.05
N LEU A 156 23.55 -7.90 8.26
CA LEU A 156 23.06 -6.65 7.67
C LEU A 156 22.61 -5.70 8.77
N LYS A 157 23.10 -4.46 8.72
CA LYS A 157 22.69 -3.41 9.65
C LYS A 157 21.18 -3.16 9.54
N PRO A 158 20.45 -2.92 10.64
CA PRO A 158 19.05 -2.49 10.55
C PRO A 158 18.89 -1.24 9.68
N PHE A 159 17.69 -1.06 9.12
CA PHE A 159 17.32 0.15 8.41
C PHE A 159 16.70 1.16 9.39
N PRO A 160 17.14 2.42 9.42
CA PRO A 160 16.57 3.42 10.32
C PRO A 160 15.20 3.89 9.81
N GLY A 161 14.13 3.22 10.18
CA GLY A 161 12.78 3.56 9.74
C GLY A 161 12.26 4.83 10.42
N VAL A 162 11.91 5.84 9.63
CA VAL A 162 11.28 7.08 10.13
C VAL A 162 9.76 6.95 10.09
N PHE A 163 9.11 6.96 11.24
CA PHE A 163 7.66 6.80 11.37
C PHE A 163 6.99 8.14 11.70
N ILE A 164 6.24 8.71 10.76
CA ILE A 164 5.55 10.00 10.92
C ILE A 164 4.05 9.79 10.70
N ARG A 165 3.27 9.83 11.79
CA ARG A 165 1.84 9.47 11.77
C ARG A 165 1.59 8.16 11.00
N ALA A 166 2.53 7.23 11.13
CA ALA A 166 2.60 6.10 10.24
C ALA A 166 1.35 5.22 10.37
N PRO A 167 0.88 4.63 9.27
CA PRO A 167 -0.02 3.50 9.32
C PRO A 167 0.69 2.24 9.83
N ALA A 168 -0.07 1.23 10.26
CA ALA A 168 0.45 -0.11 10.53
C ALA A 168 -0.35 -1.15 9.74
N MET A 169 0.33 -2.14 9.17
CA MET A 169 -0.32 -3.29 8.55
C MET A 169 -0.64 -4.31 9.64
N MET A 170 -1.92 -4.54 9.85
CA MET A 170 -2.44 -5.46 10.87
C MET A 170 -2.46 -6.89 10.36
N GLN A 171 -2.74 -7.07 9.06
CA GLN A 171 -2.88 -8.39 8.43
C GLN A 171 -2.35 -8.34 7.00
N ALA A 172 -1.73 -9.44 6.58
CA ALA A 172 -1.36 -9.73 5.20
C ALA A 172 -1.86 -11.14 4.83
N SER A 173 -2.35 -11.31 3.60
CA SER A 173 -2.78 -12.62 3.10
C SER A 173 -1.61 -13.60 2.92
N LYS A 174 -1.90 -14.91 2.91
CA LYS A 174 -0.89 -15.99 2.91
C LYS A 174 0.07 -16.01 1.72
N GLY A 175 -0.21 -15.26 0.65
CA GLY A 175 0.64 -15.16 -0.54
C GLY A 175 1.55 -13.94 -0.60
N LEU A 176 1.62 -13.15 0.48
CA LEU A 176 2.43 -11.93 0.53
C LEU A 176 3.76 -12.21 1.25
N ASP A 177 4.84 -11.67 0.70
CA ASP A 177 6.17 -11.73 1.27
C ASP A 177 6.32 -10.64 2.34
N VAL A 178 6.24 -11.04 3.62
CA VAL A 178 6.45 -10.12 4.74
C VAL A 178 7.95 -9.86 4.89
N LEU A 179 8.37 -8.63 4.56
CA LEU A 179 9.77 -8.23 4.58
C LEU A 179 10.22 -7.66 5.93
N GLY A 180 9.28 -7.17 6.75
CA GLY A 180 9.62 -6.64 8.05
C GLY A 180 8.45 -6.51 9.02
N ARG A 181 8.76 -6.68 10.30
CA ARG A 181 7.84 -6.52 11.44
C ARG A 181 8.49 -5.63 12.49
N VAL A 182 7.66 -4.89 13.22
CA VAL A 182 8.06 -4.07 14.36
C VAL A 182 7.06 -4.28 15.50
N VAL A 183 7.54 -4.16 16.73
CA VAL A 183 6.68 -4.16 17.92
C VAL A 183 6.38 -2.72 18.29
N ALA A 184 5.10 -2.38 18.35
CA ALA A 184 4.67 -1.00 18.62
C ALA A 184 3.36 -0.95 19.39
N THR A 185 3.24 0.06 20.25
CA THR A 185 2.00 0.35 20.97
C THR A 185 1.13 1.28 20.12
N PRO A 186 -0.14 0.92 19.85
CA PRO A 186 -1.03 1.80 19.11
C PRO A 186 -1.30 3.08 19.90
N CYS A 187 -1.46 4.20 19.21
CA CYS A 187 -1.91 5.43 19.84
C CYS A 187 -3.30 5.24 20.45
N ARG A 188 -3.69 6.09 21.41
CA ARG A 188 -4.96 5.96 22.15
C ARG A 188 -6.18 5.79 21.23
N GLN A 189 -6.21 6.52 20.11
CA GLN A 189 -7.31 6.45 19.14
C GLN A 189 -7.32 5.13 18.36
N ALA A 190 -6.16 4.69 17.87
CA ALA A 190 -6.01 3.40 17.20
C ALA A 190 -6.32 2.25 18.17
N ALA A 191 -5.85 2.33 19.42
CA ALA A 191 -6.10 1.34 20.46
C ALA A 191 -7.60 1.19 20.76
N ALA A 192 -8.34 2.30 20.88
CA ALA A 192 -9.79 2.27 21.06
C ALA A 192 -10.51 1.62 19.87
N THR A 193 -10.14 2.01 18.65
CA THR A 193 -10.71 1.46 17.41
C THR A 193 -10.44 -0.04 17.27
N LEU A 194 -9.23 -0.48 17.62
CA LEU A 194 -8.84 -1.89 17.55
C LEU A 194 -9.52 -2.72 18.65
N ARG A 195 -9.72 -2.18 19.86
CA ARG A 195 -10.47 -2.87 20.93
C ARG A 195 -11.93 -3.08 20.55
N GLU A 196 -12.58 -2.06 20.02
CA GLU A 196 -13.96 -2.18 19.52
C GLU A 196 -14.04 -3.21 18.38
N LEU A 197 -13.04 -3.24 17.50
CA LEU A 197 -12.93 -4.23 16.44
C LEU A 197 -12.75 -5.66 16.99
N ASP A 198 -11.86 -5.87 17.97
CA ASP A 198 -11.64 -7.14 18.66
C ASP A 198 -12.95 -7.65 19.33
N GLU A 199 -13.69 -6.79 20.02
CA GLU A 199 -14.98 -7.13 20.66
C GLU A 199 -16.07 -7.54 19.64
N ARG A 200 -16.11 -6.87 18.48
CA ARG A 200 -17.06 -7.20 17.40
C ARG A 200 -16.71 -8.52 16.71
N ILE A 201 -15.42 -8.78 16.49
CA ILE A 201 -14.95 -10.06 15.94
C ILE A 201 -15.29 -11.18 16.91
N ALA A 202 -15.03 -11.00 18.22
CA ALA A 202 -15.36 -11.97 19.26
C ALA A 202 -16.87 -12.25 19.38
N SER A 203 -17.72 -11.25 19.12
CA SER A 203 -19.18 -11.40 19.09
C SER A 203 -19.74 -11.91 17.76
N GLY A 204 -18.88 -12.25 16.79
CA GLY A 204 -19.29 -12.82 15.49
C GLY A 204 -19.93 -11.82 14.54
N VAL A 205 -19.77 -10.52 14.79
CA VAL A 205 -20.33 -9.45 13.95
C VAL A 205 -19.48 -9.27 12.70
N ASN A 206 -20.12 -9.27 11.53
CA ASN A 206 -19.42 -8.95 10.28
C ASN A 206 -19.04 -7.46 10.28
N VAL A 207 -17.74 -7.20 10.38
CA VAL A 207 -17.22 -5.83 10.53
C VAL A 207 -17.14 -5.06 9.21
N PHE A 208 -17.42 -5.72 8.07
CA PHE A 208 -17.48 -5.09 6.75
C PHE A 208 -18.86 -4.54 6.39
N LYS A 209 -19.93 -4.93 7.11
CA LYS A 209 -21.30 -4.44 6.91
C LYS A 209 -21.88 -3.89 8.22
N GLY A 210 -21.92 -2.56 8.33
CA GLY A 210 -22.74 -1.87 9.33
C GLY A 210 -21.96 -1.18 10.45
N SER A 211 -22.02 0.15 10.41
CA SER A 211 -22.14 1.10 11.52
C SER A 211 -21.56 0.69 12.88
N CYS A 212 -20.30 1.10 13.12
CA CYS A 212 -19.80 1.78 14.34
C CYS A 212 -18.28 2.00 14.22
N VAL A 213 -17.57 1.06 13.57
CA VAL A 213 -16.16 1.19 13.13
C VAL A 213 -16.11 1.26 11.60
N PRO A 214 -15.47 2.29 10.99
CA PRO A 214 -15.33 2.34 9.54
C PRO A 214 -14.17 1.44 9.09
N VAL A 215 -14.50 0.25 8.59
CA VAL A 215 -13.61 -0.55 7.74
C VAL A 215 -14.03 -0.32 6.29
N VAL A 216 -13.11 0.14 5.46
CA VAL A 216 -13.36 0.37 4.02
C VAL A 216 -12.64 -0.71 3.22
N ASP A 217 -13.34 -1.32 2.25
CA ASP A 217 -12.77 -2.28 1.28
C ASP A 217 -12.66 -1.62 -0.10
N ALA A 218 -11.53 -1.81 -0.77
CA ALA A 218 -11.23 -1.28 -2.10
C ALA A 218 -11.86 -2.09 -3.23
N LEU A 219 -12.24 -3.35 -2.98
CA LEU A 219 -12.71 -4.30 -3.98
C LEU A 219 -14.20 -4.65 -3.77
N GLU A 220 -15.01 -4.43 -4.79
CA GLU A 220 -16.34 -5.05 -4.89
C GLU A 220 -16.15 -6.53 -5.30
N ARG A 221 -16.61 -7.45 -4.45
CA ARG A 221 -16.56 -8.91 -4.69
C ARG A 221 -17.92 -9.42 -5.15
N ASP A 222 -17.97 -10.40 -6.06
CA ASP A 222 -19.20 -11.14 -6.31
C ASP A 222 -19.57 -12.03 -5.11
N GLU A 223 -20.81 -12.54 -5.13
CA GLU A 223 -21.33 -13.47 -4.12
C GLU A 223 -20.54 -14.80 -4.05
N ALA A 224 -19.59 -15.05 -4.96
CA ALA A 224 -18.71 -16.22 -5.01
C ALA A 224 -17.24 -15.90 -4.61
N GLY A 225 -16.95 -14.68 -4.13
CA GLY A 225 -15.61 -14.29 -3.69
C GLY A 225 -14.60 -14.02 -4.83
N GLY A 226 -15.06 -13.98 -6.07
CA GLY A 226 -14.32 -13.57 -7.25
C GLY A 226 -14.26 -12.04 -7.40
N CYS A 227 -13.10 -11.55 -7.87
CA CYS A 227 -12.95 -10.14 -8.24
C CYS A 227 -13.80 -9.85 -9.49
N ILE A 228 -14.89 -9.08 -9.35
CA ILE A 228 -15.64 -8.63 -10.54
C ILE A 228 -14.86 -7.49 -11.21
N GLY A 229 -14.16 -7.82 -12.29
CA GLY A 229 -13.76 -6.84 -13.29
C GLY A 229 -14.99 -6.32 -14.03
N VAL A 230 -15.22 -5.01 -13.97
CA VAL A 230 -16.29 -4.26 -14.65
C VAL A 230 -16.47 -4.74 -16.10
N LYS A 231 -17.66 -5.25 -16.41
CA LYS A 231 -18.05 -5.63 -17.79
C LYS A 231 -18.27 -4.39 -18.66
N LYS A 232 -17.85 -4.54 -19.91
CA LYS A 232 -18.00 -3.67 -21.09
C LYS A 232 -19.37 -2.96 -21.17
N GLY A 233 -19.34 -1.71 -21.63
CA GLY A 233 -20.54 -0.93 -21.88
C GLY A 233 -21.44 -1.50 -22.98
N SER A 234 -22.75 -1.39 -22.76
CA SER A 234 -23.75 -0.84 -23.69
C SER A 234 -25.11 -0.85 -23.02
N MET A 235 -25.89 0.22 -23.20
CA MET A 235 -27.32 0.28 -22.90
C MET A 235 -28.08 -0.88 -23.56
N ILE A 236 -29.13 -1.38 -22.90
CA ILE A 236 -30.51 -1.61 -23.41
C ILE A 236 -31.38 -2.13 -22.24
N GLU A 237 -32.63 -1.71 -22.27
CA GLU A 237 -33.71 -1.88 -21.29
C GLU A 237 -34.24 -3.33 -21.11
N ASN A 238 -34.89 -3.49 -19.96
CA ASN A 238 -36.10 -4.28 -19.66
C ASN A 238 -36.08 -5.80 -19.40
N ASP A 239 -36.93 -6.10 -18.42
CA ASP A 239 -37.75 -7.28 -18.17
C ASP A 239 -37.32 -8.32 -17.12
N VAL A 240 -38.17 -8.30 -16.08
CA VAL A 240 -38.35 -9.22 -14.96
C VAL A 240 -38.71 -10.62 -15.44
N LYS A 241 -38.12 -11.66 -14.82
CA LYS A 241 -38.85 -12.85 -14.35
C LYS A 241 -38.04 -13.72 -13.39
N CYS A 242 -38.72 -14.07 -12.29
CA CYS A 242 -38.26 -14.97 -11.24
C CYS A 242 -38.03 -16.41 -11.72
N ALA A 243 -37.03 -17.07 -11.14
CA ALA A 243 -36.99 -18.51 -10.97
C ALA A 243 -36.38 -18.83 -9.61
N GLU A 244 -37.13 -19.57 -8.79
CA GLU A 244 -36.73 -20.13 -7.50
C GLU A 244 -35.94 -21.44 -7.69
N GLU A 245 -35.28 -21.87 -6.59
CA GLU A 245 -34.51 -23.11 -6.36
C GLU A 245 -33.01 -23.05 -6.74
N LYS A 246 -32.02 -23.33 -5.89
CA LYS A 246 -31.92 -24.16 -4.68
C LYS A 246 -30.78 -23.67 -3.77
N LYS A 247 -30.94 -23.89 -2.47
CA LYS A 247 -29.92 -23.69 -1.42
C LYS A 247 -28.63 -24.49 -1.72
N SER A 248 -27.50 -23.80 -1.76
CA SER A 248 -26.19 -24.36 -1.41
C SER A 248 -25.42 -23.31 -0.63
N GLU A 249 -24.99 -23.71 0.56
CA GLU A 249 -24.20 -22.94 1.52
C GLU A 249 -22.80 -22.65 0.94
N ASP A 250 -22.43 -21.37 0.84
CA ASP A 250 -21.06 -20.92 1.15
C ASP A 250 -21.06 -19.40 1.45
N ASN A 251 -21.38 -19.04 2.70
CA ASN A 251 -21.19 -17.68 3.20
C ASN A 251 -19.73 -17.56 3.65
N SER A 252 -18.80 -17.30 2.72
CA SER A 252 -17.39 -17.08 3.06
C SER A 252 -17.23 -15.72 3.75
N SER A 253 -17.44 -15.69 5.06
CA SER A 253 -17.13 -14.56 5.93
C SER A 253 -15.61 -14.36 5.94
N ILE A 254 -15.15 -13.24 5.38
CA ILE A 254 -13.75 -12.83 5.53
C ILE A 254 -13.55 -12.47 7.01
N SER A 255 -12.91 -13.36 7.77
CA SER A 255 -12.55 -13.11 9.17
C SER A 255 -11.30 -12.24 9.22
N ILE A 256 -11.44 -10.98 9.66
CA ILE A 256 -10.28 -10.14 10.00
C ILE A 256 -9.59 -10.78 11.20
N THR A 257 -8.27 -10.99 11.12
CA THR A 257 -7.46 -11.44 12.26
C THR A 257 -6.52 -10.32 12.66
N LEU A 258 -6.62 -9.84 13.89
CA LEU A 258 -5.74 -8.80 14.44
C LEU A 258 -4.59 -9.44 15.24
N PRO A 259 -3.38 -8.84 15.21
CA PRO A 259 -2.26 -9.30 16.03
C PRO A 259 -2.59 -9.14 17.51
N GLY A 260 -2.23 -10.13 18.33
CA GLY A 260 -2.44 -10.09 19.77
C GLY A 260 -1.67 -8.94 20.45
N ALA A 261 -2.23 -8.40 21.53
CA ALA A 261 -1.56 -7.39 22.35
C ALA A 261 -0.78 -8.05 23.49
N ALA A 262 0.44 -7.57 23.74
CA ALA A 262 1.22 -7.89 24.93
C ALA A 262 0.62 -7.20 26.18
N GLU A 263 1.14 -7.53 27.37
CA GLU A 263 0.62 -7.02 28.65
C GLU A 263 0.66 -5.48 28.75
N ASP A 264 1.57 -4.83 28.03
CA ASP A 264 1.72 -3.37 27.94
C ASP A 264 0.92 -2.73 26.79
N GLY A 265 0.17 -3.54 26.02
CA GLY A 265 -0.61 -3.09 24.87
C GLY A 265 0.19 -2.99 23.56
N ALA A 266 1.48 -3.35 23.55
CA ALA A 266 2.25 -3.43 22.32
C ALA A 266 1.75 -4.58 21.43
N ARG A 267 1.79 -4.38 20.10
CA ARG A 267 1.48 -5.42 19.11
C ARG A 267 2.61 -5.53 18.12
N GLU A 268 2.88 -6.75 17.66
CA GLU A 268 3.72 -6.95 16.48
C GLU A 268 2.90 -6.60 15.23
N VAL A 269 3.39 -5.65 14.45
CA VAL A 269 2.75 -5.18 13.23
C VAL A 269 3.71 -5.27 12.05
N ILE A 270 3.17 -5.44 10.85
CA ILE A 270 3.99 -5.51 9.63
C ILE A 270 4.37 -4.07 9.24
N CYS A 271 5.65 -3.85 8.95
CA CYS A 271 6.18 -2.56 8.52
C CYS A 271 6.64 -2.54 7.06
N ALA A 272 6.88 -3.70 6.45
CA ALA A 272 7.21 -3.84 5.03
C ALA A 272 6.68 -5.15 4.46
N VAL A 273 6.12 -5.09 3.25
CA VAL A 273 5.55 -6.25 2.55
C VAL A 273 5.72 -6.11 1.04
N ARG A 274 5.91 -7.23 0.34
CA ARG A 274 5.91 -7.33 -1.11
C ARG A 274 4.88 -8.35 -1.59
N SER A 275 4.27 -8.07 -2.74
CA SER A 275 3.39 -8.99 -3.46
C SER A 275 3.66 -8.84 -4.95
N GLY A 276 4.45 -9.76 -5.52
CA GLY A 276 4.87 -9.68 -6.92
C GLY A 276 5.57 -8.35 -7.24
N SER A 277 4.92 -7.51 -8.05
CA SER A 277 5.41 -6.19 -8.45
C SER A 277 5.10 -5.07 -7.42
N LEU A 278 4.26 -5.34 -6.41
CA LEU A 278 3.88 -4.34 -5.43
C LEU A 278 4.77 -4.39 -4.19
N LEU A 279 5.21 -3.23 -3.73
CA LEU A 279 5.99 -3.04 -2.52
C LEU A 279 5.29 -2.02 -1.63
N CYS A 280 5.24 -2.27 -0.32
CA CYS A 280 4.62 -1.37 0.65
C CYS A 280 5.49 -1.26 1.90
N THR A 281 5.73 -0.03 2.36
CA THR A 281 6.44 0.27 3.61
C THR A 281 5.65 1.24 4.47
N ALA A 282 5.60 0.99 5.77
CA ALA A 282 4.89 1.81 6.74
C ALA A 282 5.64 3.11 7.10
N PHE A 283 6.96 3.09 6.99
CA PHE A 283 7.87 4.19 7.29
C PHE A 283 8.22 5.01 6.03
N HIS A 284 8.93 6.12 6.24
CA HIS A 284 9.41 7.06 5.23
C HIS A 284 10.91 6.85 4.93
N PRO A 285 11.28 5.89 4.06
CA PRO A 285 12.67 5.69 3.67
C PRO A 285 13.27 6.91 2.99
N GLU A 286 12.45 7.74 2.35
CA GLU A 286 12.87 8.99 1.68
C GLU A 286 13.40 10.07 2.62
N LEU A 287 13.11 9.96 3.92
CA LEU A 287 13.59 10.89 4.95
C LEU A 287 14.90 10.44 5.58
N THR A 288 15.45 9.32 5.12
CA THR A 288 16.74 8.77 5.57
C THR A 288 17.84 9.08 4.55
N GLY A 289 19.10 8.91 4.97
CA GLY A 289 20.23 8.89 4.02
C GLY A 289 20.51 7.52 3.42
N ASP A 290 19.67 6.51 3.69
CA ASP A 290 19.91 5.11 3.36
C ASP A 290 19.13 4.70 2.11
N LEU A 291 19.87 4.31 1.06
CA LEU A 291 19.31 4.03 -0.26
C LEU A 291 18.81 2.59 -0.43
N ARG A 292 18.97 1.70 0.57
CA ARG A 292 18.72 0.26 0.39
C ARG A 292 17.31 -0.06 -0.10
N TRP A 293 16.28 0.60 0.43
CA TRP A 293 14.90 0.40 -0.05
C TRP A 293 14.64 0.98 -1.45
N HIS A 294 15.28 2.11 -1.78
CA HIS A 294 15.16 2.73 -3.11
C HIS A 294 15.83 1.85 -4.17
N VAL A 295 17.01 1.32 -3.85
CA VAL A 295 17.73 0.37 -4.71
C VAL A 295 16.97 -0.93 -4.85
N TYR A 296 16.46 -1.50 -3.76
CA TYR A 296 15.61 -2.70 -3.82
C TYR A 296 14.42 -2.51 -4.75
N TYR A 297 13.74 -1.36 -4.67
CA TYR A 297 12.65 -1.03 -5.58
C TYR A 297 13.12 -0.86 -7.04
N LEU A 298 14.20 -0.14 -7.29
CA LEU A 298 14.75 0.05 -8.64
C LEU A 298 15.20 -1.28 -9.27
N ASP A 299 15.75 -2.20 -8.49
CA ASP A 299 16.06 -3.56 -8.93
C ASP A 299 14.79 -4.32 -9.34
N MET A 300 13.67 -4.17 -8.62
CA MET A 300 12.38 -4.70 -9.07
C MET A 300 11.93 -4.09 -10.41
N VAL A 301 12.13 -2.79 -10.63
CA VAL A 301 11.83 -2.13 -11.93
C VAL A 301 12.72 -2.69 -13.03
N ARG A 302 14.02 -2.82 -12.75
CA ARG A 302 15.02 -3.37 -13.68
C ARG A 302 14.66 -4.80 -14.09
N GLU A 303 14.36 -5.67 -13.13
CA GLU A 303 13.92 -7.06 -13.38
C GLU A 303 12.66 -7.10 -14.26
N SER A 304 11.68 -6.24 -13.99
CA SER A 304 10.46 -6.12 -14.80
C SER A 304 10.74 -5.68 -16.24
N ILE A 305 11.72 -4.80 -16.47
CA ILE A 305 12.15 -4.40 -17.83
C ILE A 305 12.87 -5.55 -18.54
N LEU A 306 13.79 -6.22 -17.85
CA LEU A 306 14.58 -7.31 -18.42
C LEU A 306 13.73 -8.54 -18.71
N GLY A 307 12.74 -8.86 -17.87
CA GLY A 307 11.81 -9.96 -18.10
C GLY A 307 10.76 -9.71 -19.20
N LYS A 308 10.64 -8.47 -19.71
CA LYS A 308 9.80 -8.14 -20.88
C LYS A 308 10.52 -8.33 -22.22
N LYS A 309 11.85 -8.44 -22.21
CA LYS A 309 12.68 -8.68 -23.42
C LYS A 309 12.76 -10.16 -23.73
#